data_AF-A0A9D2DUM0-F1
#
_entry.id   AF-A0A9D2DUM0-F1
#
_cell.length_a   1.000
_cell.length_b   1.000
_cell.length_c   1.000
_cell.angle_alpha   90.00
_cell.angle_beta   90.00
_cell.angle_gamma   90.00
#
_symmetry.space_group_name_H-M   'P 1'
#
loop_
_entity.id
_entity.type
_entity.pdbx_description
1 polymer ?
#
loop_
_entity_poly.entity_id
_entity_poly.type
_entity_poly.pdbx_seq_one_letter_code
_entity_poly.pdbx_strand_id
1 'polypeptide(L)' 'GQKANEEAEEQLLSYMKSYRQDKGYLLTFNFNKTKTQGIREIAVGKKTLIEAVV' A
#
# COMPACT_ATOMS: atom_id res chain seq x y z
N GLY A 1 -4.26 11.79 3.89
CA GLY A 1 -4.92 10.64 4.53
C GLY A 1 -5.30 9.66 3.44
N GLN A 2 -6.59 9.51 3.15
CA GLN A 2 -7.05 8.53 2.16
C GLN A 2 -6.52 8.80 0.74
N LYS A 3 -6.66 10.03 0.22
CA LYS A 3 -6.14 10.38 -1.12
C LYS A 3 -4.63 10.13 -1.28
N ALA A 4 -3.84 10.40 -0.24
CA ALA A 4 -2.40 10.13 -0.26
C ALA A 4 -2.07 8.63 -0.24
N ASN A 5 -2.89 7.81 0.43
CA ASN A 5 -2.76 6.36 0.39
C ASN A 5 -3.11 5.83 -1.01
N GLU A 6 -4.19 6.32 -1.63
CA GLU A 6 -4.58 5.95 -3.00
C GLU A 6 -3.49 6.30 -4.02
N GLU A 7 -2.93 7.51 -3.95
CA GLU A 7 -1.82 7.95 -4.81
C GLU A 7 -0.55 7.08 -4.60
N ALA A 8 -0.24 6.71 -3.35
CA ALA A 8 0.90 5.84 -3.05
C ALA A 8 0.70 4.40 -3.56
N GLU A 9 -0.52 3.86 -3.45
CA GLU A 9 -0.89 2.55 -4.00
C GLU A 9 -0.76 2.55 -5.54
N GLU A 10 -1.29 3.57 -6.21
CA GLU A 10 -1.18 3.74 -7.67
C GLU A 10 0.28 3.80 -8.14
N GLN A 11 1.10 4.60 -7.43
CA GLN A 11 2.52 4.72 -7.72
C GLN A 11 3.24 3.36 -7.57
N LEU A 12 2.99 2.64 -6.48
CA LEU A 12 3.57 1.32 -6.25
C LEU A 12 3.12 0.31 -7.31
N LEU A 13 1.84 0.30 -7.68
CA LEU A 13 1.32 -0.56 -8.74
C LEU A 13 1.97 -0.29 -10.11
N SER A 14 2.27 0.97 -10.41
CA SER A 14 3.01 1.39 -11.61
C SER A 14 4.42 0.81 -11.61
N TYR A 15 5.16 0.92 -10.50
CA TYR A 15 6.48 0.30 -10.38
C TYR A 15 6.42 -1.22 -10.51
N MET A 16 5.48 -1.87 -9.80
CA MET A 16 5.29 -3.32 -9.92
C MET A 16 5.01 -3.75 -11.36
N LYS A 17 4.31 -2.93 -12.15
CA LYS A 17 4.09 -3.20 -13.59
C LYS A 17 5.41 -3.12 -14.36
N SER A 18 6.20 -2.08 -14.14
CA SER A 18 7.49 -1.87 -14.82
C SER A 18 8.50 -2.98 -14.52
N TYR A 19 8.53 -3.48 -13.28
CA TYR A 19 9.46 -4.52 -12.82
C TYR A 19 8.87 -5.94 -12.81
N ARG A 20 7.68 -6.14 -13.38
CA ARG A 20 6.97 -7.44 -13.43
C ARG A 20 6.89 -8.13 -12.07
N GLN A 21 6.57 -7.35 -11.03
CA GLN A 21 6.40 -7.83 -9.67
C GLN A 21 4.92 -8.12 -9.40
N ASP A 22 4.65 -9.27 -8.79
CA ASP A 22 3.31 -9.67 -8.36
C ASP A 22 3.00 -9.24 -6.92
N LYS A 23 4.03 -8.95 -6.11
CA LYS A 23 3.86 -8.54 -4.71
C LYS A 23 4.56 -7.21 -4.40
N GLY A 24 3.85 -6.31 -3.73
CA GLY A 24 4.36 -5.00 -3.30
C GLY A 24 4.14 -4.79 -1.80
N TYR A 25 5.00 -3.99 -1.18
CA TYR A 25 4.94 -3.67 0.24
C TYR A 25 4.90 -2.16 0.44
N LEU A 26 3.96 -1.69 1.24
CA LEU A 26 3.79 -0.28 1.59
C LEU A 26 3.92 -0.13 3.11
N LEU A 27 4.79 0.76 3.56
CA LEU A 27 4.92 1.11 4.97
C LEU A 27 4.34 2.51 5.17
N THR A 28 3.23 2.58 5.89
CA THR A 28 2.49 3.82 6.13
C THR A 28 2.68 4.24 7.58
N PHE A 29 3.39 5.36 7.79
CA PHE A 29 3.52 5.96 9.12
C PHE A 29 2.30 6.82 9.43
N ASN A 30 1.63 6.50 10.54
CA ASN A 30 0.50 7.25 11.04
C ASN A 30 0.83 7.88 12.40
N PHE A 31 0.97 9.20 12.40
CA PHE A 31 1.24 9.98 13.60
C PHE A 31 -0.02 10.35 14.41
N ASN A 32 -1.21 9.93 13.95
CA ASN A 32 -2.44 10.15 14.69
C ASN A 32 -2.68 9.00 15.69
N LYS A 33 -2.70 9.33 16.99
CA LYS A 33 -2.94 8.38 18.11
C LYS A 33 -4.26 7.60 18.02
N THR A 34 -5.25 8.08 17.27
CA THR A 34 -6.57 7.44 17.17
C THR A 34 -6.75 6.55 15.94
N LYS A 35 -5.81 6.59 14.98
CA LYS A 35 -5.92 5.76 13.77
C LYS A 35 -5.39 4.35 14.04
N THR A 36 -6.06 3.37 13.47
CA THR A 36 -5.78 1.94 13.66
C THR A 36 -4.46 1.54 13.01
N GLN A 37 -3.52 1.04 13.83
CA GLN A 37 -2.32 0.34 13.37
C GLN A 37 -2.68 -1.08 12.87
N GLY A 38 -1.86 -1.65 11.99
CA GLY A 38 -2.05 -3.04 11.56
C GLY A 38 -1.55 -3.32 10.15
N ILE A 39 -1.75 -4.56 9.72
CA ILE A 39 -1.40 -5.03 8.39
C ILE A 39 -2.68 -5.22 7.58
N ARG A 40 -2.70 -4.71 6.35
CA ARG A 40 -3.78 -4.87 5.38
C ARG A 40 -3.25 -5.47 4.10
N GLU A 41 -3.96 -6.45 3.57
CA GLU A 41 -3.70 -7.01 2.25
C GLU A 41 -4.74 -6.48 1.24
N ILE A 42 -4.26 -6.03 0.08
CA ILE A 42 -5.08 -5.46 -0.99
C ILE A 42 -4.76 -6.22 -2.28
N ALA A 43 -5.75 -6.92 -2.82
CA ALA A 43 -5.64 -7.62 -4.10
C ALA A 43 -6.05 -6.69 -5.25
N VAL A 44 -5.17 -6.54 -6.25
CA VAL A 44 -5.41 -5.71 -7.44
C VAL A 44 -5.13 -6.54 -8.68
N GLY A 45 -6.19 -7.16 -9.21
CA GLY A 45 -6.08 -8.12 -10.31
C GLY A 45 -5.26 -9.35 -9.91
N LYS A 46 -4.07 -9.50 -10.51
CA LYS A 46 -3.11 -10.58 -10.17
C LYS A 46 -2.04 -10.15 -9.16
N LYS A 47 -2.02 -8.88 -8.77
CA LYS A 47 -1.03 -8.31 -7.86
C LYS A 47 -1.56 -8.27 -6.43
N THR A 48 -0.66 -8.39 -5.47
CA THR A 48 -0.95 -8.26 -4.03
C THR A 48 -0.12 -7.14 -3.42
N LEU A 49 -0.77 -6.19 -2.76
CA LEU A 49 -0.14 -5.16 -1.95
C LEU A 49 -0.32 -5.50 -0.48
N ILE A 50 0.76 -5.43 0.30
CA ILE A 50 0.72 -5.53 1.76
C ILE A 50 1.06 -4.16 2.33
N GLU A 51 0.10 -3.53 2.97
CA GLU A 51 0.29 -2.28 3.70
C GLU A 51 0.47 -2.57 5.20
N ALA A 52 1.54 -2.05 5.79
CA ALA A 52 1.73 -2.00 7.23
C ALA A 52 1.55 -0.56 7.70
N VAL A 53 0.56 -0.32 8.55
CA VAL A 53 0.30 0.98 9.19
C VAL A 53 0.90 0.95 10.60
N VAL A 54 1.87 1.83 10.84
CA VAL A 54 2.62 1.95 12.11
C VAL A 54 2.47 3.31 12.75
#